data_AF-A0A846BWG4-F1
#
_entry.id   AF-A0A846BWG4-F1
#
_cell.length_a   1.000
_cell.length_b   1.000
_cell.length_c   1.000
_cell.angle_alpha   90.00
_cell.angle_beta   90.00
_cell.angle_gamma   90.00
#
_symmetry.space_group_name_H-M   'P 1'
#
loop_
_entity.id
_entity.type
_entity.pdbx_description
1 polymer ?
#
loop_
_entity_poly.entity_id
_entity_poly.type
_entity_poly.pdbx_seq_one_letter_code
_entity_poly.pdbx_strand_id
1 'polypeptide(L)' 'MIQSVLAQKHWEKKLSITDKRAITPLLFGHVNPYGTFQLDMHYRIAWLTQPYVA' A
#
# COMPACT_ATOMS: atom_id res chain seq x y z
N MET A 1 18.43 -3.63 2.41
CA MET A 1 16.98 -3.83 2.21
C MET A 1 16.55 -5.09 2.97
N ILE A 2 15.30 -5.21 3.44
CA ILE A 2 14.87 -6.36 4.29
C ILE A 2 15.06 -7.72 3.59
N GLN A 3 14.97 -7.75 2.26
CA GLN A 3 15.23 -8.93 1.42
C GLN A 3 16.65 -9.49 1.65
N SER A 4 17.65 -8.62 1.79
CA SER A 4 19.05 -9.01 2.03
C SER A 4 19.25 -9.63 3.42
N VAL A 5 18.45 -9.20 4.40
CA VAL A 5 18.48 -9.77 5.76
C VAL A 5 17.83 -11.15 5.74
N LEU A 6 16.65 -11.27 5.12
CA LEU A 6 15.91 -12.54 5.02
C LEU A 6 16.60 -13.61 4.16
N ALA A 7 17.48 -13.20 3.24
CA ALA A 7 18.28 -14.12 2.42
C ALA A 7 19.41 -14.83 3.21
N GLN A 8 19.68 -14.44 4.46
CA GLN A 8 20.72 -15.09 5.26
C GLN A 8 20.24 -16.46 5.76
N LYS A 9 21.08 -17.49 5.63
CA LYS A 9 20.76 -18.91 5.96
C LYS A 9 20.14 -19.12 7.35
N HIS A 10 20.49 -18.28 8.32
CA HIS A 10 19.97 -18.42 9.69
C HIS A 10 18.47 -18.07 9.81
N TRP A 11 17.87 -17.41 8.82
CA TRP A 11 16.43 -17.10 8.79
C TRP A 11 15.58 -18.18 8.10
N GLU A 12 16.16 -19.04 7.26
CA GLU A 12 15.43 -20.02 6.43
C GLU A 12 14.46 -20.92 7.24
N LYS A 13 14.89 -21.32 8.44
CA LYS A 13 14.12 -22.21 9.33
C LYS A 13 13.52 -21.51 10.55
N LYS A 14 13.74 -20.20 10.70
CA LYS A 14 13.21 -19.42 11.83
C LYS A 14 11.81 -18.87 11.58
N LEU A 15 11.44 -18.70 10.31
CA LEU A 15 10.15 -18.12 9.94
C LEU A 15 9.12 -19.20 9.65
N SER A 16 8.08 -19.22 10.46
CA SER A 16 6.87 -19.98 10.19
C SER A 16 6.10 -19.40 9.00
N ILE A 17 5.08 -20.12 8.55
CA ILE A 17 4.17 -19.63 7.50
C ILE A 17 3.48 -18.33 7.95
N THR A 18 3.13 -18.22 9.24
CA THR A 18 2.50 -17.03 9.81
C THR A 18 3.45 -15.84 9.80
N ASP A 19 4.71 -16.03 10.16
CA ASP A 19 5.71 -14.96 10.16
C ASP A 19 5.93 -14.42 8.74
N LYS A 20 6.01 -15.32 7.75
CA LYS A 20 6.14 -14.93 6.33
C LYS A 20 4.96 -14.06 5.88
N ARG A 21 3.74 -14.38 6.28
CA ARG A 21 2.54 -13.58 5.97
C ARG A 21 2.57 -12.21 6.66
N ALA A 22 3.04 -12.14 7.89
CA ALA A 22 3.14 -10.88 8.64
C ALA A 22 4.14 -9.90 8.03
N ILE A 23 5.19 -10.40 7.37
CA ILE A 23 6.21 -9.57 6.72
C ILE A 23 5.77 -9.06 5.33
N THR A 24 4.89 -9.79 4.62
CA THR A 24 4.36 -9.39 3.30
C THR A 24 3.88 -7.94 3.22
N PRO A 25 2.99 -7.42 4.10
CA PRO A 25 2.54 -6.03 4.01
C PRO A 25 3.68 -5.01 4.17
N LEU A 26 4.75 -5.33 4.91
CA LEU A 26 5.91 -4.43 5.06
C LEU A 26 6.69 -4.27 3.75
N LEU A 27 6.63 -5.26 2.84
CA LEU A 27 7.26 -5.18 1.52
C LEU A 27 6.49 -4.27 0.56
N PHE A 28 5.17 -4.16 0.73
CA PHE A 28 4.30 -3.41 -0.19
C PHE A 28 3.72 -2.14 0.43
N GLY A 29 4.04 -1.80 1.68
CA GLY A 29 3.50 -0.60 2.34
C GLY A 29 3.85 0.72 1.66
N HIS A 30 4.88 0.73 0.82
CA HIS A 30 5.27 1.89 0.00
C HIS A 30 4.69 1.86 -1.42
N VAL A 31 4.02 0.77 -1.82
CA VAL A 31 3.40 0.64 -3.14
C VAL A 31 2.02 1.29 -3.08
N ASN A 32 1.80 2.30 -3.91
CA ASN A 32 0.46 2.84 -4.13
C ASN A 32 -0.24 1.97 -5.20
N PRO A 33 -1.24 1.13 -4.85
CA PRO A 33 -1.92 0.28 -5.84
C PRO A 33 -2.71 1.10 -6.85
N TYR A 34 -3.00 2.37 -6.54
CA TYR A 34 -3.74 3.28 -7.39
C TYR A 34 -2.85 4.09 -8.36
N GLY A 35 -1.53 3.84 -8.34
CA GLY A 35 -0.58 4.55 -9.19
C GLY A 35 -0.39 6.02 -8.77
N THR A 36 -0.13 6.91 -9.73
CA THR A 36 0.00 8.35 -9.45
C THR A 36 -1.34 9.03 -9.66
N PHE A 37 -1.92 9.57 -8.58
CA PHE A 37 -3.13 10.38 -8.67
C PHE A 37 -2.74 11.86 -8.71
N GLN A 38 -2.90 12.50 -9.86
CA GLN A 38 -2.76 13.96 -9.95
C GLN A 38 -4.07 14.60 -9.51
N LEU A 39 -4.07 15.12 -8.30
CA LEU A 39 -5.20 15.87 -7.75
C LEU A 39 -5.20 17.28 -8.34
N ASP A 40 -6.11 17.54 -9.27
CA ASP A 40 -6.40 18.90 -9.72
C ASP A 40 -7.56 19.49 -8.92
N MET A 41 -7.24 20.45 -8.06
CA MET A 41 -8.21 21.15 -7.20
C MET A 41 -9.12 22.12 -7.95
N HIS A 42 -8.97 22.28 -9.27
CA HIS A 42 -9.91 23.03 -10.11
C HIS A 42 -11.10 22.16 -10.54
N TYR A 43 -10.94 20.84 -10.60
CA TYR A 43 -12.05 19.94 -10.86
C TYR A 43 -12.86 19.72 -9.58
N ARG A 44 -14.15 20.02 -9.64
CA ARG A 44 -15.11 19.73 -8.56
C ARG A 44 -15.78 18.40 -8.85
N ILE A 45 -16.01 17.61 -7.79
CA ILE A 45 -16.81 16.38 -7.89
C ILE A 45 -18.23 16.82 -8.30
N ALA A 46 -18.68 16.36 -9.48
CA ALA A 46 -19.93 16.82 -10.10
C ALA A 46 -21.18 16.63 -9.22
N TRP A 47 -21.14 15.65 -8.31
CA TRP A 47 -22.22 15.38 -7.36
C TRP A 47 -22.26 16.34 -6.16
N LEU A 48 -21.17 17.06 -5.86
CA LEU A 48 -21.15 18.11 -4.83
C LEU A 48 -21.63 19.47 -5.34
N THR A 49 -21.85 19.59 -6.65
CA THR A 49 -22.32 20.81 -7.32
C THR A 49 -23.82 20.81 -7.59
N GLN A 50 -24.57 19.83 -7.08
CA GLN A 50 -26.03 19.88 -7.18
C GLN A 50 -26.55 21.06 -6.34
N PRO A 51 -27.30 22.01 -6.95
CA PRO A 51 -27.98 23.03 -6.17
C PRO A 51 -28.95 22.30 -5.24
N TYR A 52 -28.84 22.59 -3.94
CA TYR A 52 -29.84 22.18 -2.97
C TYR A 52 -31.20 22.62 -3.51
N VAL A 53 -32.05 21.67 -3.90
CA VAL A 53 -33.42 21.96 -4.29
C VAL A 53 -34.13 22.31 -2.98
N ALA A 54 -34.38 23.60 -2.78
CA ALA A 54 -35.14 24.13 -1.66
C ALA A 54 -36.62 23.76 -1.79
#